data_AF-A0A1X0QC73-F1
#
_entry.id   AF-A0A1X0QC73-F1
#
_cell.length_a   1.000
_cell.length_b   1.000
_cell.length_c   1.000
_cell.angle_alpha   90.00
_cell.angle_beta   90.00
_cell.angle_gamma   90.00
#
_symmetry.space_group_name_H-M   'P 1'
#
loop_
_entity.id
_entity.type
_entity.pdbx_description
1 polymer ?
#
loop_
_entity_poly.entity_id
_entity_poly.type
_entity_poly.pdbx_seq_one_letter_code
_entity_poly.pdbx_strand_id
1 'polypeptide(L)'
;MIDKQNSLKLVKDWIKSNNLYYTDGIKYGMDLLLYLDDPDKVHSTYGLIIYNEQITYEYLIALQRVCASCKKVLLIVKVGENEELEFLSVKRFNNL
;
A
#
# COMPACT_ATOMS: atom_id res chain seq x y z
N MET A 1 -7.94 -18.12 1.62
CA MET A 1 -7.52 -16.70 1.60
C MET A 1 -7.84 -16.09 2.95
N ILE A 2 -6.85 -15.45 3.59
CA ILE A 2 -7.07 -14.70 4.82
C ILE A 2 -8.01 -13.53 4.49
N ASP A 3 -8.99 -13.26 5.33
CA ASP A 3 -9.90 -12.13 5.08
C ASP A 3 -9.14 -10.80 5.11
N LYS A 4 -9.74 -9.76 4.50
CA LYS A 4 -9.09 -8.46 4.34
C LYS A 4 -8.78 -7.78 5.69
N GLN A 5 -9.59 -8.00 6.73
CA GLN A 5 -9.36 -7.37 8.03
C GLN A 5 -8.14 -7.99 8.73
N ASN A 6 -8.04 -9.32 8.70
CA ASN A 6 -6.88 -10.02 9.22
C ASN A 6 -5.61 -9.69 8.42
N SER A 7 -5.70 -9.60 7.09
CA SER A 7 -4.60 -9.14 6.24
C SER A 7 -4.14 -7.72 6.63
N LEU A 8 -5.09 -6.80 6.87
CA LEU A 8 -4.78 -5.44 7.30
C LEU A 8 -4.08 -5.40 8.66
N LYS A 9 -4.49 -6.27 9.59
CA LYS A 9 -3.83 -6.40 10.89
C LYS A 9 -2.38 -6.86 10.74
N LEU A 10 -2.14 -7.93 10.00
CA LEU A 10 -0.80 -8.47 9.75
C LEU A 10 0.14 -7.42 9.13
N VAL A 11 -0.36 -6.67 8.13
CA VAL A 11 0.40 -5.58 7.51
C VAL A 11 0.72 -4.47 8.51
N LYS A 12 -0.23 -4.05 9.35
CA LYS A 12 0.01 -3.03 10.38
C LYS A 12 1.04 -3.48 11.41
N ASP A 13 1.00 -4.74 11.82
CA ASP A 13 1.93 -5.31 12.78
C ASP A 13 3.35 -5.40 12.18
N TRP A 14 3.47 -5.80 10.91
CA TRP A 14 4.75 -5.77 10.19
C TRP A 14 5.31 -4.35 10.04
N ILE A 15 4.48 -3.35 9.72
CA ILE A 15 4.92 -1.95 9.62
C ILE A 15 5.53 -1.50 10.96
N LYS A 16 4.84 -1.77 12.08
CA LYS A 16 5.32 -1.41 13.42
C LYS A 16 6.61 -2.15 13.80
N SER A 17 6.72 -3.45 13.53
CA SER A 17 7.91 -4.23 13.87
C SER A 17 9.16 -3.80 13.09
N ASN A 18 8.97 -3.15 11.94
CA ASN A 18 10.05 -2.58 11.12
C ASN A 18 10.34 -1.09 11.43
N ASN A 19 9.82 -0.54 12.54
CA ASN A 19 9.97 0.87 12.92
C ASN A 19 9.49 1.86 11.83
N LEU A 20 8.45 1.49 11.10
CA LEU A 20 7.80 2.34 10.11
C LEU A 20 6.49 2.88 10.67
N TYR A 21 5.96 3.92 10.03
CA TYR A 21 4.72 4.59 10.46
C TYR A 21 3.64 4.47 9.39
N TYR A 22 2.38 4.43 9.82
CA TYR A 22 1.25 4.43 8.90
C TYR A 22 0.11 5.33 9.36
N THR A 23 -0.68 5.80 8.40
CA THR A 23 -1.97 6.45 8.63
C THR A 23 -3.04 5.87 7.68
N ASP A 24 -4.29 6.29 7.87
CA ASP A 24 -5.39 5.91 7.00
C ASP A 24 -5.22 6.43 5.56
N GLY A 25 -5.53 5.59 4.57
CA GLY A 25 -5.36 5.87 3.15
C GLY A 25 -6.59 6.38 2.40
N ILE A 26 -7.74 6.55 3.07
CA ILE A 26 -9.05 6.73 2.43
C ILE A 26 -9.11 7.95 1.49
N LYS A 27 -8.43 9.05 1.87
CA LYS A 27 -8.36 10.28 1.07
C LYS A 27 -7.74 10.07 -0.31
N TYR A 28 -6.98 8.99 -0.47
CA TYR A 28 -6.27 8.62 -1.69
C TYR A 28 -6.81 7.33 -2.31
N GLY A 29 -7.89 6.76 -1.77
CA GLY A 29 -8.43 5.46 -2.21
C GLY A 29 -7.54 4.26 -1.86
N MET A 30 -6.63 4.43 -0.89
CA MET A 30 -5.70 3.39 -0.42
C MET A 30 -6.20 2.80 0.90
N ASP A 31 -5.73 1.61 1.26
CA ASP A 31 -6.00 1.06 2.60
C ASP A 31 -5.13 1.78 3.65
N LEU A 32 -3.86 2.05 3.35
CA LEU A 32 -2.92 2.75 4.23
C LEU A 32 -2.00 3.71 3.47
N LEU A 33 -1.48 4.68 4.19
CA LEU A 33 -0.29 5.45 3.79
C LEU A 33 0.89 5.02 4.66
N LEU A 34 2.03 4.73 4.03
CA LEU A 34 3.26 4.31 4.73
C LEU A 34 4.29 5.44 4.70
N TYR A 35 4.94 5.65 5.84
CA TYR A 35 5.96 6.67 6.07
C TYR A 35 7.24 5.99 6.56
N LEU A 36 8.38 6.49 6.08
CA LEU A 36 9.72 6.03 6.47
C LEU A 36 10.25 6.74 7.72
N ASP A 37 9.52 7.74 8.22
CA ASP A 37 9.82 8.50 9.43
C ASP A 37 8.50 9.05 10.00
N ASP A 38 8.59 9.77 11.12
CA ASP A 38 7.49 10.40 11.83
C ASP A 38 6.53 11.17 10.89
N PRO A 39 5.23 10.80 10.85
CA PRO A 39 4.22 11.44 9.99
C PRO A 39 4.04 12.95 10.22
N ASP A 40 4.43 13.48 11.38
CA ASP A 40 4.36 14.92 11.66
C ASP A 40 5.52 15.70 11.00
N LYS A 41 6.56 15.00 10.54
CA LYS A 41 7.78 15.59 9.95
C LYS A 41 7.91 15.35 8.47
N VAL A 42 7.32 14.27 7.95
CA VAL A 42 7.47 13.86 6.55
C VAL A 42 6.16 13.51 5.88
N HIS A 43 6.14 13.58 4.55
CA HIS A 43 5.04 13.05 3.76
C HIS A 43 5.16 11.54 3.59
N SER A 44 4.02 10.84 3.51
CA SER A 44 4.02 9.40 3.20
C SER A 44 4.69 9.12 1.86
N THR A 45 5.56 8.11 1.86
CA THR A 45 6.32 7.67 0.68
C THR A 45 5.51 6.71 -0.18
N TYR A 46 4.65 5.90 0.44
CA TYR A 46 3.86 4.87 -0.26
C TYR A 46 2.37 5.00 0.02
N GLY A 47 1.56 4.72 -1.00
CA GLY A 47 0.17 4.33 -0.85
C GLY A 47 0.06 2.82 -0.96
N LEU A 48 -0.65 2.19 -0.02
CA LEU A 48 -0.68 0.74 0.13
C LEU A 48 -2.12 0.23 -0.02
N ILE A 49 -2.31 -0.76 -0.89
CA ILE A 49 -3.54 -1.54 -0.97
C ILE A 49 -3.27 -3.00 -0.63
N ILE A 50 -4.20 -3.63 0.06
CA ILE A 50 -4.16 -5.06 0.35
C ILE A 50 -4.81 -5.78 -0.81
N TYR A 51 -4.08 -6.77 -1.35
CA TYR A 51 -4.56 -7.57 -2.45
C TYR A 51 -5.86 -8.30 -2.10
N ASN A 52 -6.79 -8.31 -3.05
CA ASN A 52 -7.93 -9.20 -3.06
C ASN A 52 -8.30 -9.55 -4.52
N GLU A 53 -9.17 -10.54 -4.69
CA GLU A 53 -9.61 -11.00 -6.02
C GLU A 53 -10.41 -9.97 -6.82
N GLN A 54 -10.85 -8.88 -6.19
CA GLN A 54 -11.66 -7.84 -6.81
C GLN A 54 -10.82 -6.73 -7.46
N ILE A 55 -9.49 -6.74 -7.28
CA ILE A 55 -8.60 -5.78 -7.93
C ILE A 55 -8.63 -5.99 -9.45
N THR A 56 -9.11 -4.98 -10.17
CA THR A 56 -9.09 -4.95 -11.63
C THR A 56 -7.92 -4.11 -12.16
N TYR A 57 -7.62 -4.25 -13.45
CA TYR A 57 -6.61 -3.43 -14.11
C TYR A 57 -6.95 -1.93 -14.06
N GLU A 58 -8.20 -1.56 -14.33
CA GLU A 58 -8.68 -0.17 -14.33
C GLU A 58 -8.54 0.45 -12.94
N TYR A 59 -8.84 -0.33 -11.89
CA TYR A 59 -8.65 0.10 -10.50
C TYR A 59 -7.18 0.38 -10.20
N LEU A 60 -6.26 -0.50 -10.62
CA LEU A 60 -4.82 -0.29 -10.47
C LEU A 60 -4.33 0.95 -11.21
N ILE A 61 -4.81 1.20 -12.43
CA ILE A 61 -4.46 2.40 -13.19
C ILE A 61 -4.96 3.68 -12.49
N ALA A 62 -6.18 3.65 -11.94
CA ALA A 62 -6.73 4.78 -11.21
C ALA A 62 -5.90 5.11 -9.96
N LEU A 63 -5.56 4.10 -9.15
CA LEU A 63 -4.73 4.26 -7.97
C LEU A 63 -3.30 4.71 -8.32
N GLN A 64 -2.71 4.14 -9.37
CA GLN A 64 -1.38 4.53 -9.85
C GLN A 64 -1.35 6.01 -10.22
N ARG A 65 -2.41 6.53 -10.87
CA ARG A 65 -2.54 7.95 -11.21
C ARG A 65 -2.59 8.84 -9.96
N VAL A 66 -3.33 8.43 -8.92
CA VAL A 66 -3.40 9.17 -7.64
C VAL A 66 -2.05 9.17 -6.93
N CYS A 67 -1.39 8.01 -6.84
CA CYS A 67 -0.04 7.93 -6.25
C CYS A 67 0.95 8.83 -7.01
N ALA A 68 0.95 8.78 -8.34
CA ALA A 68 1.85 9.58 -9.16
C ALA A 68 1.63 11.10 -8.97
N SER A 69 0.38 11.56 -8.89
CA SER A 69 0.08 12.99 -8.69
C SER A 69 0.52 13.51 -7.32
N CYS A 70 0.54 12.63 -6.31
CA CYS A 70 0.96 12.96 -4.94
C CYS A 70 2.41 12.55 -4.63
N LYS A 71 3.21 12.22 -5.65
CA LYS A 71 4.62 11.79 -5.52
C LYS A 71 4.80 10.58 -4.59
N LYS A 72 3.85 9.64 -4.61
CA LYS A 72 3.90 8.37 -3.86
C LYS A 72 4.14 7.19 -4.79
N VAL A 73 4.68 6.12 -4.24
CA VAL A 73 4.74 4.82 -4.92
C VAL A 73 3.54 3.98 -4.49
N LEU A 74 2.83 3.37 -5.45
CA LEU A 74 1.75 2.42 -5.17
C LEU A 74 2.36 1.05 -4.83
N LEU A 75 2.00 0.52 -3.68
CA LEU A 75 2.31 -0.85 -3.24
C LEU A 75 1.04 -1.67 -3.14
N ILE A 76 1.06 -2.87 -3.70
CA ILE A 76 0.08 -3.92 -3.45
C ILE A 76 0.72 -4.91 -2.49
N VAL A 77 0.01 -5.23 -1.41
CA VAL A 77 0.48 -6.21 -0.42
C VAL A 77 -0.38 -7.45 -0.49
N LYS A 78 0.24 -8.57 -0.84
CA LYS A 78 -0.38 -9.89 -0.83
C LYS A 78 0.02 -10.60 0.45
N VAL A 79 -0.97 -11.14 1.16
CA VAL A 79 -0.76 -11.98 2.35
C VAL A 79 -0.98 -13.43 1.92
N GLY A 80 0.06 -14.24 2.08
CA GLY A 80 0.01 -15.66 1.77
C GLY A 80 -0.63 -16.49 2.89
N GLU A 81 -0.71 -17.81 2.69
CA GLU A 81 -1.40 -18.71 3.62
C GLU A 81 -0.64 -18.90 4.94
N ASN A 82 0.67 -18.72 4.94
CA ASN A 82 1.52 -18.80 6.14
C ASN A 82 1.84 -17.40 6.70
N GLU A 83 0.98 -16.42 6.44
CA GLU A 83 1.13 -15.02 6.86
C GLU A 83 2.35 -14.30 6.26
N GLU A 84 2.96 -14.86 5.21
CA GLU A 84 4.02 -14.19 4.47
C GLU A 84 3.50 -12.97 3.72
N LEU A 85 4.25 -11.86 3.81
CA LEU A 85 3.91 -10.60 3.14
C LEU A 85 4.76 -10.41 1.88
N GLU A 86 4.09 -10.33 0.74
CA GLU A 86 4.70 -9.99 -0.54
C GLU A 86 4.30 -8.57 -0.95
N PHE A 87 5.30 -7.72 -1.21
CA PHE A 87 5.10 -6.32 -1.59
C PHE A 87 5.42 -6.13 -3.08
N LEU A 88 4.40 -5.73 -3.85
CA LEU A 88 4.51 -5.49 -5.29
C LEU A 88 4.42 -3.99 -5.56
N SER A 89 5.48 -3.40 -6.15
CA SER A 89 5.45 -1.99 -6.54
C SER A 89 4.88 -1.81 -7.93
N VAL A 90 3.89 -0.93 -8.08
CA VAL A 90 3.32 -0.59 -9.39
C VAL A 90 3.94 0.72 -9.87
N LYS A 91 4.60 0.67 -11.04
CA LYS A 91 5.23 1.83 -11.66
C LYS A 91 4.74 1.98 -13.10
N ARG A 92 4.56 3.23 -13.52
CA ARG A 92 4.31 3.53 -14.94
C ARG A 92 5.62 3.36 -15.70
N PHE A 93 5.59 2.60 -16.79
CA PHE A 93 6.69 2.57 -17.74
C PHE A 93 6.75 3.92 -18.45
N ASN A 94 7.86 4.62 -18.34
CA ASN A 94 8.14 5.75 -19.21
C ASN A 94 8.76 5.15 -20.47
N ASN A 95 8.05 5.25 -21.60
CA ASN A 95 8.69 5.05 -22.90
C ASN A 95 9.61 6.27 -23.11
N LEU A 96 10.93 6.04 -23.03
CA LEU A 96 11.93 6.95 -23.58
C LEU A 96 11.87 6.91 -25.10
#